data_AF-A0A668UNN5-F1
#
_entry.id   AF-A0A668UNN5-F1
#
_cell.length_a   1.000
_cell.length_b   1.000
_cell.length_c   1.000
_cell.angle_alpha   90.00
_cell.angle_beta   90.00
_cell.angle_gamma   90.00
#
_symmetry.space_group_name_H-M   'P 1'
#
loop_
_entity.id
_entity.type
_entity.pdbx_description
1 polymer ?
#
loop_
_entity_poly.entity_id
_entity_poly.type
_entity_poly.pdbx_seq_one_letter_code
_entity_poly.pdbx_strand_id
1 'polypeptide(L)'
;MSAVSSSNTAFALELFRTLSQTNPAGNIFVSPLSISSALAMVYLGAKGDTAAQMAQALSFSSGEGVHADFQKLNADINSPSASYILKLANRLYGENTAHFLPDFLEATQKYYQADLKAVDFIGAPEACRAEINSWVEQQTENKIKDLLKPGTVNADTRLALVNAVYFKGNWKNTFDEENTKEMPFKNETVPVQMMHQRKKLPYNYIADHDLQILELPYVAEELSMFILLPKESSDGSDPLLKFLCCDVLLIMKLFFI
;
A
#
# COMPACT_ATOMS: atom_id res chain seq x y z
N MET A 1 6.13 -6.93 -17.73
CA MET A 1 5.54 -6.12 -16.65
C MET A 1 4.16 -5.71 -17.11
N SER A 2 3.11 -5.96 -16.33
CA SER A 2 1.74 -5.59 -16.69
C SER A 2 1.56 -4.08 -16.62
N ALA A 3 0.64 -3.52 -17.42
CA ALA A 3 0.36 -2.09 -17.44
C ALA A 3 -0.02 -1.56 -16.04
N VAL A 4 -0.76 -2.36 -15.26
CA VAL A 4 -1.14 -2.01 -13.88
C VAL A 4 0.05 -1.78 -12.95
N SER A 5 1.20 -2.44 -13.16
CA SER A 5 2.38 -2.24 -12.31
C SER A 5 2.99 -0.85 -12.50
N SER A 6 3.06 -0.39 -13.75
CA SER A 6 3.50 0.96 -14.10
C SER A 6 2.52 2.01 -13.59
N SER A 7 1.21 1.80 -13.78
CA SER A 7 0.17 2.68 -13.25
C SER A 7 0.21 2.79 -11.73
N ASN A 8 0.29 1.67 -11.02
CA ASN A 8 0.39 1.66 -9.56
C ASN A 8 1.66 2.34 -9.06
N THR A 9 2.77 2.22 -9.80
CA THR A 9 4.02 2.93 -9.46
C THR A 9 3.88 4.44 -9.67
N ALA A 10 3.32 4.88 -10.79
CA ALA A 10 3.06 6.30 -11.04
C ALA A 10 2.13 6.91 -9.98
N PHE A 11 1.02 6.22 -9.67
CA PHE A 11 0.11 6.62 -8.60
C PHE A 11 0.81 6.66 -7.22
N ALA A 12 1.65 5.67 -6.91
CA ALA A 12 2.40 5.64 -5.65
C ALA A 12 3.31 6.87 -5.48
N LEU A 13 4.00 7.26 -6.56
CA LEU A 13 4.89 8.42 -6.55
C LEU A 13 4.12 9.73 -6.35
N GLU A 14 3.00 9.90 -7.06
CA GLU A 14 2.17 11.11 -6.94
C GLU A 14 1.49 11.19 -5.57
N LEU A 15 1.00 10.06 -5.05
CA LEU A 15 0.45 9.97 -3.69
C LEU A 15 1.51 10.31 -2.64
N PHE A 16 2.72 9.74 -2.75
CA PHE A 16 3.81 10.04 -1.83
C PHE A 16 4.20 11.53 -1.90
N ARG A 17 4.31 12.10 -3.11
CA ARG A 17 4.58 13.54 -3.30
C ARG A 17 3.53 14.40 -2.60
N THR A 18 2.26 14.08 -2.77
CA THR A 18 1.14 14.79 -2.15
C THR A 18 1.21 14.70 -0.62
N LEU A 19 1.42 13.50 -0.07
CA LEU A 19 1.52 13.30 1.38
C LEU A 19 2.72 14.04 1.97
N SER A 20 3.88 14.01 1.32
CA SER A 20 5.09 14.69 1.76
C SER A 20 4.95 16.21 1.79
N GLN A 21 4.17 16.79 0.89
CA GLN A 21 3.84 18.22 0.93
C GLN A 21 2.97 18.58 2.14
N THR A 22 2.04 17.69 2.52
CA THR A 22 1.15 17.91 3.68
C THR A 22 1.81 17.60 5.03
N ASN A 23 2.84 16.74 5.04
CA ASN A 23 3.54 16.30 6.25
C ASN A 23 5.07 16.36 6.05
N PRO A 24 5.67 17.56 5.93
CA PRO A 24 7.05 17.73 5.46
C PRO A 24 8.12 17.23 6.43
N ALA A 25 7.80 17.02 7.71
CA ALA A 25 8.76 16.61 8.73
C ALA A 25 8.40 15.27 9.39
N GLY A 26 7.26 14.65 9.03
CA GLY A 26 6.78 13.43 9.64
C GLY A 26 7.14 12.18 8.83
N ASN A 27 7.12 11.03 9.50
CA ASN A 27 7.24 9.74 8.83
C ASN A 27 5.99 9.49 7.97
N ILE A 28 6.19 9.06 6.73
CA ILE A 28 5.12 8.67 5.81
C ILE A 28 5.23 7.18 5.54
N PHE A 29 4.15 6.47 5.84
CA PHE A 29 4.04 5.04 5.61
C PHE A 29 2.67 4.71 5.04
N VAL A 30 2.64 4.23 3.80
CA VAL A 30 1.41 3.91 3.08
C VAL A 30 1.60 2.67 2.23
N SER A 31 0.50 1.99 1.91
CA SER A 31 0.47 0.95 0.88
C SER A 31 -0.27 1.47 -0.36
N PRO A 32 0.45 1.93 -1.39
CA PRO A 32 -0.17 2.44 -2.61
C PRO A 32 -1.02 1.38 -3.32
N LEU A 33 -0.58 0.12 -3.27
CA LEU A 33 -1.33 -1.00 -3.85
C LEU A 33 -2.68 -1.20 -3.16
N SER A 34 -2.74 -1.10 -1.83
CA SER A 34 -3.97 -1.22 -1.06
C SER A 34 -4.98 -0.14 -1.45
N ILE A 35 -4.53 1.12 -1.51
CA ILE A 35 -5.34 2.27 -1.89
C ILE A 35 -5.81 2.16 -3.34
N SER A 36 -4.88 1.81 -4.25
CA SER A 36 -5.19 1.64 -5.66
C SER A 36 -6.22 0.52 -5.89
N SER A 37 -6.09 -0.62 -5.21
CA SER A 37 -7.08 -1.72 -5.27
C SER A 37 -8.46 -1.29 -4.78
N ALA A 38 -8.54 -0.56 -3.66
CA ALA A 38 -9.82 -0.05 -3.14
C ALA A 38 -10.48 0.92 -4.13
N LEU A 39 -9.71 1.87 -4.67
CA LEU A 39 -10.22 2.83 -5.65
C LEU A 39 -10.53 2.18 -7.00
N ALA A 40 -9.81 1.13 -7.39
CA ALA A 40 -10.10 0.38 -8.61
C ALA A 40 -11.40 -0.44 -8.51
N MET A 41 -11.80 -0.86 -7.30
CA MET A 41 -13.15 -1.42 -7.08
C MET A 41 -14.23 -0.34 -7.17
N VAL A 42 -13.97 0.88 -6.70
CA VAL A 42 -14.90 2.01 -6.88
C VAL A 42 -15.01 2.39 -8.37
N TYR A 43 -13.89 2.37 -9.09
CA TYR A 43 -13.82 2.66 -10.52
C TYR A 43 -14.66 1.69 -11.37
N LEU A 44 -14.80 0.43 -10.97
CA LEU A 44 -15.71 -0.54 -11.64
C LEU A 44 -17.15 -0.01 -11.72
N GLY A 45 -17.63 0.66 -10.67
CA GLY A 45 -18.98 1.20 -10.58
C GLY A 45 -19.13 2.62 -11.14
N ALA A 46 -18.01 3.33 -11.38
CA ALA A 46 -18.02 4.70 -11.86
C ALA A 46 -18.36 4.77 -13.37
N LYS A 47 -18.98 5.87 -13.80
CA LYS A 47 -19.30 6.17 -15.20
C LYS A 47 -19.02 7.65 -15.52
N GLY A 48 -18.96 7.99 -16.81
CA GLY A 48 -18.79 9.37 -17.28
C GLY A 48 -17.54 10.05 -16.71
N ASP A 49 -17.68 11.31 -16.32
CA ASP A 49 -16.58 12.13 -15.81
C ASP A 49 -15.97 11.57 -14.52
N THR A 50 -16.76 10.95 -13.66
CA THR A 50 -16.27 10.29 -12.43
C THR A 50 -15.27 9.18 -12.78
N ALA A 51 -15.62 8.33 -13.74
CA ALA A 51 -14.71 7.28 -14.21
C ALA A 51 -13.46 7.89 -14.85
N ALA A 52 -13.61 8.90 -15.70
CA ALA A 52 -12.48 9.54 -16.37
C ALA A 52 -11.48 10.16 -15.37
N GLN A 53 -11.97 10.87 -14.35
CA GLN A 53 -11.12 11.47 -13.32
C GLN A 53 -10.41 10.42 -12.47
N MET A 54 -11.10 9.34 -12.10
CA MET A 54 -10.49 8.23 -11.35
C MET A 54 -9.39 7.53 -12.16
N ALA A 55 -9.64 7.24 -13.44
CA ALA A 55 -8.65 6.62 -14.31
C ALA A 55 -7.40 7.51 -14.44
N GLN A 56 -7.59 8.82 -14.59
CA GLN A 56 -6.49 9.79 -14.65
C GLN A 56 -5.69 9.82 -13.35
N ALA A 57 -6.36 9.97 -12.20
CA ALA A 57 -5.69 10.05 -10.90
C ALA A 57 -4.92 8.77 -10.55
N LEU A 58 -5.47 7.61 -10.88
CA LEU A 58 -4.84 6.30 -10.68
C LEU A 58 -3.83 5.92 -11.77
N SER A 59 -3.60 6.82 -12.74
CA SER A 59 -2.71 6.61 -13.88
C SER A 59 -3.06 5.35 -14.70
N PHE A 60 -4.35 4.97 -14.73
CA PHE A 60 -4.81 3.85 -15.54
C PHE A 60 -4.80 4.24 -17.01
N SER A 61 -4.13 3.45 -17.84
CA SER A 61 -4.25 3.59 -19.29
C SER A 61 -5.70 3.36 -19.68
N SER A 62 -6.24 4.22 -20.56
CA SER A 62 -7.57 4.10 -21.12
C SER A 62 -7.71 2.79 -21.90
N GLY A 63 -8.23 1.75 -21.23
CA GLY A 63 -8.46 0.44 -21.84
C GLY A 63 -9.23 -0.51 -20.92
N GLU A 64 -10.05 -1.36 -21.54
CA GLU A 64 -10.64 -2.53 -20.90
C GLU A 64 -9.53 -3.55 -20.62
N GLY A 65 -9.09 -3.64 -19.36
CA GLY A 65 -8.01 -4.56 -19.00
C GLY A 65 -7.44 -4.34 -17.60
N VAL A 66 -7.57 -3.13 -17.04
CA VAL A 66 -7.03 -2.81 -15.71
C VAL A 66 -7.52 -3.77 -14.62
N HIS A 67 -8.80 -4.16 -14.66
CA HIS A 67 -9.37 -5.09 -13.68
C HIS A 67 -8.86 -6.53 -13.85
N ALA A 68 -8.63 -6.97 -15.09
CA ALA A 68 -8.01 -8.27 -15.36
C ALA A 68 -6.55 -8.29 -14.91
N ASP A 69 -5.84 -7.16 -15.08
CA ASP A 69 -4.48 -6.99 -14.57
C ASP A 69 -4.44 -7.00 -13.04
N PHE A 70 -5.41 -6.35 -12.36
CA PHE A 70 -5.56 -6.46 -10.90
C PHE A 70 -5.87 -7.88 -10.45
N GLN A 71 -6.72 -8.60 -11.19
CA GLN A 71 -7.01 -10.01 -10.89
C GLN A 71 -5.74 -10.86 -10.91
N LYS A 72 -4.92 -10.70 -11.95
CA LYS A 72 -3.64 -11.41 -12.05
C LYS A 72 -2.68 -11.00 -10.94
N LEU A 73 -2.56 -9.70 -10.67
CA LEU A 73 -1.70 -9.18 -9.59
C LEU A 73 -2.12 -9.72 -8.22
N ASN A 74 -3.43 -9.76 -7.93
CA ASN A 74 -3.98 -10.29 -6.68
C ASN A 74 -3.69 -11.80 -6.56
N ALA A 75 -3.82 -12.55 -7.65
CA ALA A 75 -3.50 -13.98 -7.66
C ALA A 75 -2.01 -14.26 -7.42
N ASP A 76 -1.12 -13.48 -8.05
CA ASP A 76 0.33 -13.59 -7.87
C ASP A 76 0.73 -13.25 -6.41
N ILE A 77 0.12 -12.21 -5.85
CA ILE A 77 0.36 -11.74 -4.46
C ILE A 77 -0.11 -12.75 -3.41
N ASN A 78 -1.30 -13.30 -3.59
CA ASN A 78 -1.90 -14.26 -2.67
C ASN A 78 -1.47 -15.71 -2.95
N SER A 79 -0.43 -15.93 -3.77
CA SER A 79 0.03 -17.27 -4.12
C SER A 79 0.47 -18.03 -2.85
N PRO A 80 -0.09 -19.22 -2.59
CA PRO A 80 0.24 -20.02 -1.40
C PRO A 80 1.66 -20.62 -1.44
N SER A 81 2.36 -20.50 -2.58
CA SER A 81 3.73 -20.98 -2.75
C SER A 81 4.80 -19.99 -2.28
N ALA A 82 4.41 -18.78 -1.85
CA ALA A 82 5.34 -17.74 -1.46
C ALA A 82 6.10 -18.11 -0.18
N SER A 83 7.37 -17.71 -0.11
CA SER A 83 8.22 -17.94 1.08
C SER A 83 8.00 -16.91 2.21
N TYR A 84 7.02 -16.04 2.05
CA TYR A 84 6.61 -14.97 2.96
C TYR A 84 5.10 -15.03 3.21
N ILE A 85 4.64 -14.34 4.25
CA ILE A 85 3.21 -14.11 4.44
C ILE A 85 2.89 -12.76 3.80
N LEU A 86 2.13 -12.78 2.70
CA LEU A 86 1.53 -11.58 2.12
C LEU A 86 0.05 -11.87 1.93
N LYS A 87 -0.79 -11.05 2.55
CA LYS A 87 -2.24 -11.13 2.45
C LYS A 87 -2.75 -9.85 1.85
N LEU A 88 -3.48 -9.95 0.76
CA LEU A 88 -4.25 -8.85 0.19
C LEU A 88 -5.71 -9.28 0.12
N ALA A 89 -6.54 -8.68 0.98
CA ALA A 89 -7.94 -9.03 1.12
C ALA A 89 -8.82 -7.83 0.79
N ASN A 90 -9.89 -8.08 0.05
CA ASN A 90 -10.91 -7.10 -0.32
C ASN A 90 -12.28 -7.54 0.20
N ARG A 91 -13.11 -6.60 0.65
CA ARG A 91 -14.50 -6.89 1.00
C ARG A 91 -15.38 -5.65 0.77
N LEU A 92 -16.61 -5.89 0.35
CA LEU A 92 -17.66 -4.89 0.29
C LEU A 92 -18.60 -5.09 1.48
N TYR A 93 -19.00 -4.00 2.12
CA TYR A 93 -20.05 -3.96 3.13
C TYR A 93 -21.17 -3.08 2.60
N GLY A 94 -22.30 -3.67 2.26
CA GLY A 94 -23.45 -2.96 1.68
C GLY A 94 -24.61 -2.89 2.66
N GLU A 95 -25.28 -1.75 2.69
CA GLU A 95 -26.54 -1.59 3.41
C GLU A 95 -27.57 -2.61 2.90
N ASN A 96 -28.19 -3.35 3.81
CA ASN A 96 -29.05 -4.50 3.50
C ASN A 96 -30.34 -4.09 2.74
N THR A 97 -30.77 -2.84 2.86
CA THR A 97 -31.91 -2.29 2.13
C THR A 97 -31.55 -1.71 0.76
N ALA A 98 -30.25 -1.60 0.43
CA ALA A 98 -29.77 -1.06 -0.83
C ALA A 98 -29.77 -2.12 -1.95
N HIS A 99 -30.07 -1.69 -3.18
CA HIS A 99 -30.01 -2.55 -4.36
C HIS A 99 -28.70 -2.29 -5.11
N PHE A 100 -27.86 -3.32 -5.20
CA PHE A 100 -26.62 -3.29 -5.98
C PHE A 100 -26.82 -4.02 -7.31
N LEU A 101 -26.21 -3.48 -8.38
CA LEU A 101 -26.27 -4.12 -9.69
C LEU A 101 -25.55 -5.48 -9.65
N PRO A 102 -26.18 -6.58 -10.12
CA PRO A 102 -25.55 -7.90 -10.16
C PRO A 102 -24.19 -7.87 -10.87
N ASP A 103 -24.12 -7.23 -12.05
CA ASP A 103 -22.89 -7.10 -12.84
C ASP A 103 -21.74 -6.44 -12.06
N PHE A 104 -22.04 -5.49 -11.17
CA PHE A 104 -21.03 -4.85 -10.33
C PHE A 104 -20.49 -5.85 -9.29
N LEU A 105 -21.38 -6.57 -8.61
CA LEU A 105 -20.99 -7.55 -7.58
C LEU A 105 -20.22 -8.73 -8.20
N GLU A 106 -20.66 -9.22 -9.36
CA GLU A 106 -19.96 -10.25 -10.11
C GLU A 106 -18.57 -9.79 -10.55
N ALA A 107 -18.43 -8.54 -11.00
CA ALA A 107 -17.14 -7.98 -11.38
C ALA A 107 -16.20 -7.81 -10.17
N THR A 108 -16.69 -7.34 -9.02
CA THR A 108 -15.85 -7.19 -7.81
C THR A 108 -15.40 -8.55 -7.28
N GLN A 109 -16.28 -9.55 -7.31
CA GLN A 109 -15.93 -10.92 -6.95
C GLN A 109 -14.89 -11.49 -7.92
N LYS A 110 -15.11 -11.36 -9.23
CA LYS A 110 -14.22 -11.92 -10.27
C LYS A 110 -12.82 -11.33 -10.21
N TYR A 111 -12.70 -10.00 -10.17
CA TYR A 111 -11.42 -9.31 -10.33
C TYR A 111 -10.68 -9.08 -9.01
N TYR A 112 -11.40 -8.98 -7.89
CA TYR A 112 -10.80 -8.61 -6.60
C TYR A 112 -11.02 -9.63 -5.49
N GLN A 113 -11.74 -10.74 -5.78
CA GLN A 113 -12.16 -11.73 -4.77
C GLN A 113 -12.90 -11.07 -3.60
N ALA A 114 -13.66 -10.01 -3.92
CA ALA A 114 -14.32 -9.16 -2.95
C ALA A 114 -15.82 -9.50 -2.89
N ASP A 115 -16.21 -10.24 -1.87
CA ASP A 115 -17.61 -10.55 -1.62
C ASP A 115 -18.34 -9.37 -0.97
N LEU A 116 -19.64 -9.25 -1.26
CA LEU A 116 -20.53 -8.35 -0.57
C LEU A 116 -21.06 -8.99 0.70
N LYS A 117 -20.87 -8.30 1.83
CA LYS A 117 -21.57 -8.59 3.07
C LYS A 117 -22.67 -7.55 3.30
N ALA A 118 -23.92 -8.03 3.39
CA ALA A 118 -25.05 -7.18 3.76
C ALA A 118 -24.99 -6.85 5.25
N VAL A 119 -25.12 -5.57 5.59
CA VAL A 119 -25.07 -5.04 6.96
C VAL A 119 -26.14 -3.96 7.16
N ASP A 120 -26.44 -3.61 8.41
CA ASP A 120 -27.46 -2.62 8.77
C ASP A 120 -26.81 -1.29 9.17
N PHE A 121 -26.31 -0.53 8.19
CA PHE A 121 -25.75 0.80 8.43
C PHE A 121 -26.82 1.78 8.93
N ILE A 122 -28.06 1.66 8.45
CA ILE A 122 -29.16 2.56 8.83
C ILE A 122 -29.55 2.36 10.30
N GLY A 123 -29.82 1.12 10.72
CA GLY A 123 -30.28 0.80 12.06
C GLY A 123 -29.16 0.61 13.08
N ALA A 124 -27.98 0.16 12.66
CA ALA A 124 -26.88 -0.23 13.56
C ALA A 124 -25.47 0.14 13.02
N PRO A 125 -25.17 1.42 12.72
CA PRO A 125 -23.90 1.82 12.10
C PRO A 125 -22.67 1.50 12.96
N GLU A 126 -22.75 1.65 14.28
CA GLU A 126 -21.62 1.33 15.17
C GLU A 126 -21.34 -0.17 15.27
N ALA A 127 -22.37 -1.02 15.20
CA ALA A 127 -22.19 -2.47 15.13
C ALA A 127 -21.50 -2.85 13.81
N CYS A 128 -21.91 -2.24 12.70
CA CYS A 128 -21.27 -2.41 11.39
C CYS A 128 -19.80 -1.95 11.42
N ARG A 129 -19.52 -0.80 12.04
CA ARG A 129 -18.15 -0.30 12.23
C ARG A 129 -17.27 -1.29 12.98
N ALA A 130 -17.77 -1.83 14.10
CA ALA A 130 -17.06 -2.82 14.90
C ALA A 130 -16.80 -4.11 14.12
N GLU A 131 -17.77 -4.55 13.31
CA GLU A 131 -17.62 -5.73 12.46
C GLU A 131 -16.55 -5.53 11.38
N ILE A 132 -16.56 -4.38 10.70
CA ILE A 132 -15.54 -4.04 9.69
C ILE A 132 -14.16 -4.00 10.34
N ASN A 133 -14.03 -3.35 11.51
CA ASN A 133 -12.77 -3.29 12.24
C ASN A 133 -12.28 -4.67 12.66
N SER A 134 -13.16 -5.55 13.15
CA SER A 134 -12.80 -6.91 13.52
C SER A 134 -12.30 -7.72 12.31
N TRP A 135 -12.94 -7.57 11.16
CA TRP A 135 -12.48 -8.22 9.94
C TRP A 135 -11.09 -7.73 9.52
N VAL A 136 -10.86 -6.42 9.50
CA VAL A 136 -9.54 -5.83 9.19
C VAL A 136 -8.48 -6.29 10.18
N GLU A 137 -8.79 -6.31 11.47
CA GLU A 137 -7.87 -6.77 12.52
C GLU A 137 -7.46 -8.23 12.25
N GLN A 138 -8.41 -9.10 11.89
CA GLN A 138 -8.12 -10.49 11.54
C GLN A 138 -7.28 -10.62 10.25
N GLN A 139 -7.60 -9.86 9.21
CA GLN A 139 -6.83 -9.90 7.96
C GLN A 139 -5.40 -9.38 8.11
N THR A 140 -5.15 -8.57 9.14
CA THR A 140 -3.87 -7.90 9.38
C THR A 140 -3.07 -8.49 10.53
N GLU A 141 -3.37 -9.72 10.96
CA GLU A 141 -2.69 -10.38 12.10
C GLU A 141 -2.70 -9.51 13.36
N ASN A 142 -3.81 -8.82 13.59
CA ASN A 142 -4.05 -7.88 14.69
C ASN A 142 -3.17 -6.62 14.70
N LYS A 143 -2.53 -6.27 13.57
CA LYS A 143 -1.68 -5.07 13.46
C LYS A 143 -2.48 -3.80 13.22
N ILE A 144 -3.57 -3.87 12.45
CA ILE A 144 -4.45 -2.73 12.22
C ILE A 144 -5.71 -2.92 13.07
N LYS A 145 -5.74 -2.18 14.18
CA LYS A 145 -6.91 -2.10 15.06
C LYS A 145 -7.64 -0.80 14.82
N ASP A 146 -8.97 -0.86 14.91
CA ASP A 146 -9.84 0.31 14.78
C ASP A 146 -9.54 1.15 13.53
N LEU A 147 -9.53 0.50 12.36
CA LEU A 147 -9.34 1.16 11.06
C LEU A 147 -10.34 2.32 10.91
N LEU A 148 -11.61 2.03 11.14
CA LEU A 148 -12.69 3.01 11.14
C LEU A 148 -12.89 3.56 12.55
N LYS A 149 -12.64 4.86 12.70
CA LYS A 149 -12.90 5.59 13.95
C LYS A 149 -14.40 5.84 14.13
N PRO A 150 -14.89 6.04 15.37
CA PRO A 150 -16.29 6.38 15.61
C PRO A 150 -16.77 7.52 14.71
N GLY A 151 -17.98 7.39 14.17
CA GLY A 151 -18.56 8.37 13.24
C GLY A 151 -18.08 8.30 11.78
N THR A 152 -17.13 7.42 11.44
CA THR A 152 -16.69 7.24 10.03
C THR A 152 -17.78 6.63 9.16
N VAL A 153 -18.61 5.75 9.73
CA VAL A 153 -19.83 5.21 9.12
C VAL A 153 -21.03 5.64 9.94
N ASN A 154 -22.17 5.84 9.28
CA ASN A 154 -23.39 6.37 9.87
C ASN A 154 -24.63 5.86 9.09
N ALA A 155 -25.82 6.31 9.49
CA ALA A 155 -27.08 5.90 8.87
C ALA A 155 -27.22 6.28 7.38
N ASP A 156 -26.39 7.20 6.88
CA ASP A 156 -26.35 7.59 5.46
C ASP A 156 -25.39 6.70 4.64
N THR A 157 -24.60 5.86 5.30
CA THR A 157 -23.67 4.96 4.63
C THR A 157 -24.46 3.88 3.86
N ARG A 158 -24.11 3.67 2.59
CA ARG A 158 -24.72 2.63 1.74
C ARG A 158 -23.75 1.54 1.33
N LEU A 159 -22.48 1.89 1.13
CA LEU A 159 -21.45 0.96 0.72
C LEU A 159 -20.11 1.40 1.33
N ALA A 160 -19.40 0.46 1.95
CA ALA A 160 -18.01 0.62 2.34
C ALA A 160 -17.17 -0.46 1.62
N LEU A 161 -16.15 -0.02 0.89
CA LEU A 161 -15.17 -0.91 0.26
C LEU A 161 -13.91 -0.90 1.10
N VAL A 162 -13.47 -2.07 1.53
CA VAL A 162 -12.36 -2.22 2.47
C VAL A 162 -11.31 -3.11 1.84
N ASN A 163 -10.09 -2.58 1.77
CA ASN A 163 -8.89 -3.35 1.45
C ASN A 163 -8.03 -3.48 2.71
N ALA A 164 -7.52 -4.68 2.98
CA ALA A 164 -6.55 -4.95 4.02
C ALA A 164 -5.33 -5.63 3.40
N VAL A 165 -4.15 -5.11 3.74
CA VAL A 165 -2.86 -5.69 3.32
C VAL A 165 -2.00 -5.99 4.54
N TYR A 166 -1.38 -7.15 4.54
CA TYR A 166 -0.44 -7.57 5.57
C TYR A 166 0.76 -8.26 4.95
N PHE A 167 1.96 -7.85 5.36
CA PHE A 167 3.19 -8.46 4.92
C PHE A 167 4.06 -8.84 6.13
N LYS A 168 4.64 -10.03 6.07
CA LYS A 168 5.68 -10.51 6.96
C LYS A 168 6.63 -11.40 6.15
N GLY A 169 7.84 -10.91 5.93
CA GLY A 169 8.91 -11.64 5.25
C GLY A 169 10.15 -11.72 6.13
N ASN A 170 10.93 -12.79 5.94
CA ASN A 170 12.26 -12.91 6.55
C ASN A 170 13.31 -12.36 5.57
N TRP A 171 14.29 -11.63 6.08
CA TRP A 171 15.43 -11.20 5.28
C TRP A 171 16.17 -12.41 4.69
N LYS A 172 16.62 -12.33 3.44
CA LYS A 172 17.54 -13.33 2.87
C LYS A 172 18.86 -13.35 3.64
N ASN A 173 19.33 -12.18 4.07
CA ASN A 173 20.48 -12.01 4.93
C ASN A 173 20.03 -11.31 6.22
N THR A 174 19.78 -12.09 7.27
CA THR A 174 19.33 -11.58 8.56
C THR A 174 20.42 -10.76 9.26
N PHE A 175 19.98 -9.77 10.03
CA PHE A 175 20.83 -9.08 10.98
C PHE A 175 20.99 -9.95 12.23
N ASP A 176 22.20 -9.98 12.77
CA ASP A 176 22.48 -10.65 14.03
C ASP A 176 22.08 -9.71 15.19
N GLU A 177 21.23 -10.19 16.10
CA GLU A 177 20.71 -9.41 17.21
C GLU A 177 21.85 -8.90 18.12
N GLU A 178 22.95 -9.65 18.26
CA GLU A 178 24.12 -9.25 19.05
C GLU A 178 24.85 -8.03 18.47
N ASN A 179 24.67 -7.77 17.18
CA ASN A 179 25.24 -6.62 16.48
C ASN A 179 24.32 -5.39 16.49
N THR A 180 23.12 -5.49 17.07
CA THR A 180 22.18 -4.36 17.20
C THR A 180 22.51 -3.55 18.45
N LYS A 181 22.66 -2.24 18.29
CA LYS A 181 23.05 -1.33 19.38
C LYS A 181 22.24 -0.05 19.35
N GLU A 182 22.00 0.52 20.53
CA GLU A 182 21.43 1.86 20.62
C GLU A 182 22.42 2.89 20.07
N MET A 183 21.99 3.67 19.08
CA MET A 183 22.79 4.70 18.42
C MET A 183 21.93 5.93 18.11
N PRO A 184 22.51 7.15 18.04
CA PRO A 184 21.78 8.33 17.60
C PRO A 184 21.37 8.20 16.13
N PHE A 185 20.15 8.65 15.80
CA PHE A 185 19.66 8.74 14.42
C PHE A 185 19.80 10.18 13.90
N LYS A 186 20.70 10.40 12.93
CA LYS A 186 21.21 11.72 12.48
C LYS A 186 21.96 12.49 13.58
N ASN A 187 22.25 13.77 13.33
CA ASN A 187 22.79 14.75 14.28
C ASN A 187 21.80 15.12 15.42
N GLU A 188 20.62 14.51 15.46
CA GLU A 188 19.66 14.66 16.56
C GLU A 188 19.75 13.46 17.51
N THR A 189 19.68 13.73 18.81
CA THR A 189 19.90 12.77 19.90
C THR A 189 18.71 11.84 20.13
N VAL A 190 18.01 11.40 19.08
CA VAL A 190 16.97 10.38 19.22
C VAL A 190 17.65 9.01 19.13
N PRO A 191 17.72 8.24 20.24
CA PRO A 191 18.30 6.91 20.21
C PRO A 191 17.41 5.95 19.41
N VAL A 192 18.03 5.16 18.54
CA VAL A 192 17.39 4.07 17.80
C VAL A 192 18.19 2.78 17.95
N GLN A 193 17.51 1.64 17.84
CA GLN A 193 18.18 0.34 17.76
C GLN A 193 18.75 0.16 16.35
N MET A 194 20.02 0.49 16.18
CA MET A 194 20.72 0.41 14.91
C MET A 194 21.21 -1.00 14.66
N MET A 195 20.59 -1.68 13.70
CA MET A 195 21.03 -2.99 13.24
C MET A 195 22.29 -2.86 12.37
N HIS A 196 23.20 -3.83 12.45
CA HIS A 196 24.45 -3.80 11.69
C HIS A 196 24.79 -5.16 11.06
N GLN A 197 25.23 -5.14 9.81
CA GLN A 197 25.80 -6.31 9.13
C GLN A 197 26.80 -5.88 8.04
N ARG A 198 27.70 -6.80 7.66
CA ARG A 198 28.62 -6.62 6.53
C ARG A 198 28.46 -7.77 5.54
N LYS A 199 27.81 -7.52 4.42
CA LYS A 199 27.54 -8.49 3.35
C LYS A 199 27.72 -7.85 1.97
N LYS A 200 27.87 -8.68 0.94
CA LYS A 200 27.74 -8.23 -0.45
C LYS A 200 26.24 -8.16 -0.78
N LEU A 201 25.75 -6.97 -1.05
CA LEU A 201 24.36 -6.68 -1.35
C LEU A 201 24.25 -5.87 -2.65
N PRO A 202 23.13 -5.93 -3.39
CA PRO A 202 22.93 -5.06 -4.54
C PRO A 202 22.91 -3.61 -4.07
N TYR A 203 23.78 -2.81 -4.65
CA TYR A 203 24.02 -1.43 -4.27
C TYR A 203 24.29 -0.61 -5.52
N ASN A 204 23.78 0.61 -5.56
CA ASN A 204 24.11 1.60 -6.57
C ASN A 204 24.30 2.98 -5.95
N TYR A 205 25.05 3.84 -6.63
CA TYR A 205 25.20 5.24 -6.28
C TYR A 205 24.93 6.11 -7.50
N ILE A 206 24.01 7.06 -7.36
CA ILE A 206 23.64 7.99 -8.42
C ILE A 206 24.33 9.32 -8.12
N ALA A 207 25.47 9.54 -8.79
CA ALA A 207 26.35 10.69 -8.55
C ALA A 207 25.65 12.03 -8.76
N ASP A 208 24.83 12.16 -9.81
CA ASP A 208 24.12 13.41 -10.15
C ASP A 208 23.15 13.89 -9.06
N HIS A 209 22.80 13.00 -8.11
CA HIS A 209 21.86 13.27 -7.04
C HIS A 209 22.41 12.96 -5.64
N ASP A 210 23.70 12.64 -5.53
CA ASP A 210 24.34 12.25 -4.26
C ASP A 210 23.55 11.16 -3.51
N LEU A 211 22.98 10.20 -4.25
CA LEU A 211 22.02 9.24 -3.72
C LEU A 211 22.58 7.82 -3.69
N GLN A 212 22.52 7.19 -2.52
CA GLN A 212 22.83 5.77 -2.34
C GLN A 212 21.54 4.95 -2.42
N ILE A 213 21.59 3.82 -3.13
CA ILE A 213 20.47 2.88 -3.23
C ILE A 213 20.97 1.51 -2.79
N LEU A 214 20.32 0.93 -1.78
CA LEU A 214 20.59 -0.40 -1.27
C LEU A 214 19.35 -1.28 -1.43
N GLU A 215 19.52 -2.46 -2.02
CA GLU A 215 18.48 -3.49 -2.03
C GLU A 215 18.73 -4.48 -0.88
N LEU A 216 17.69 -4.74 -0.09
CA LEU A 216 17.64 -5.77 0.94
C LEU A 216 16.61 -6.84 0.54
N PRO A 217 17.05 -7.96 -0.07
CA PRO A 217 16.13 -9.02 -0.47
C PRO A 217 15.54 -9.76 0.73
N TYR A 218 14.27 -10.15 0.61
CA TYR A 218 13.67 -11.17 1.47
C TYR A 218 14.02 -12.58 0.94
N VAL A 219 13.73 -13.62 1.73
CA VAL A 219 13.91 -15.02 1.34
C VAL A 219 13.25 -15.29 -0.03
N ALA A 220 13.88 -16.16 -0.83
CA ALA A 220 13.51 -16.48 -2.21
C ALA A 220 13.57 -15.31 -3.22
N GLU A 221 13.91 -14.09 -2.80
CA GLU A 221 14.15 -12.92 -3.67
C GLU A 221 12.93 -12.51 -4.52
N GLU A 222 11.74 -12.95 -4.12
CA GLU A 222 10.46 -12.57 -4.72
C GLU A 222 10.07 -11.12 -4.33
N LEU A 223 10.50 -10.67 -3.15
CA LEU A 223 10.33 -9.31 -2.62
C LEU A 223 11.66 -8.77 -2.10
N SER A 224 11.83 -7.45 -2.20
CA SER A 224 13.01 -6.72 -1.70
C SER A 224 12.58 -5.37 -1.15
N MET A 225 13.28 -4.90 -0.12
CA MET A 225 13.20 -3.54 0.38
C MET A 225 14.29 -2.68 -0.28
N PHE A 226 13.93 -1.51 -0.80
CA PHE A 226 14.88 -0.58 -1.43
C PHE A 226 15.08 0.66 -0.56
N ILE A 227 16.26 0.81 0.05
CA ILE A 227 16.59 1.99 0.84
C ILE A 227 17.28 3.01 -0.07
N LEU A 228 16.67 4.18 -0.18
CA LEU A 228 17.23 5.34 -0.87
C LEU A 228 17.72 6.33 0.19
N LEU A 229 19.03 6.47 0.29
CA LEU A 229 19.68 7.30 1.30
C LEU A 229 20.48 8.41 0.60
N PRO A 230 20.02 9.66 0.63
CA PRO A 230 20.80 10.77 0.11
C PRO A 230 21.97 11.07 1.06
N LYS A 231 23.05 11.61 0.51
CA LYS A 231 24.12 12.19 1.32
C LYS A 231 23.57 13.40 2.09
N GLU A 232 24.06 13.60 3.32
CA GLU A 232 23.60 14.73 4.15
C GLU A 232 23.74 16.06 3.39
N SER A 233 22.63 16.76 3.23
CA SER A 233 22.60 18.10 2.67
C SER A 233 23.06 19.11 3.73
N SER A 234 23.90 20.06 3.34
CA SER A 234 24.38 21.12 4.23
C SER A 234 23.28 22.12 4.64
N ASP A 235 22.10 22.06 4.02
CA ASP A 235 20.99 23.01 4.19
C ASP A 235 19.73 22.40 4.85
N GLY A 236 19.74 21.10 5.19
CA GLY A 236 18.62 20.41 5.84
C GLY A 236 17.41 20.14 4.93
N SER A 237 17.49 20.42 3.63
CA SER A 237 16.44 20.06 2.67
C SER A 237 16.44 18.56 2.38
N ASP A 238 15.26 17.94 2.25
CA ASP A 238 15.12 16.53 1.87
C ASP A 238 15.45 16.35 0.37
N PRO A 239 16.61 15.75 0.02
CA PRO A 239 17.02 15.60 -1.36
C PRO A 239 16.14 14.60 -2.14
N LEU A 240 15.43 13.71 -1.44
CA LEU A 240 14.57 12.70 -2.06
C LEU A 240 13.36 13.34 -2.74
N LEU A 241 12.83 14.44 -2.22
CA LEU A 241 11.71 15.15 -2.85
C LEU A 241 12.09 15.81 -4.18
N LYS A 242 13.37 16.19 -4.35
CA LYS A 242 13.90 16.66 -5.63
C LYS A 242 14.09 15.50 -6.61
N PHE A 243 14.52 14.33 -6.12
CA PHE A 243 14.74 13.12 -6.91
C PHE A 243 13.43 12.52 -7.46
N LEU A 244 12.37 12.49 -6.64
CA LEU A 244 11.04 11.98 -7.01
C LEU A 244 10.28 12.85 -8.03
N CYS A 245 10.83 14.01 -8.39
CA CYS A 245 10.29 14.88 -9.44
C CYS A 245 10.83 14.51 -10.85
N CYS A 246 11.91 13.75 -10.93
CA CYS A 246 12.43 13.21 -12.18
C CYS A 246 11.86 11.81 -12.40
N ASP A 247 11.59 11.43 -13.65
CA ASP A 247 11.02 10.14 -14.08
C ASP A 247 11.91 8.92 -13.74
N VAL A 248 12.24 8.73 -12.47
CA VAL A 248 12.99 7.59 -11.97
C VAL A 248 12.00 6.66 -11.28
N LEU A 249 11.73 5.57 -12.00
CA LEU A 249 10.86 4.47 -11.61
C LEU A 249 11.30 3.87 -10.28
N LEU A 250 10.76 4.37 -9.16
CA LEU A 250 10.95 3.77 -7.86
C LEU A 250 10.03 2.54 -7.76
N ILE A 251 10.60 1.36 -7.92
CA ILE A 251 9.92 0.11 -7.58
C ILE A 251 9.86 0.06 -6.04
N MET A 252 8.88 0.75 -5.45
CA MET A 252 8.53 0.60 -4.04
C MET A 252 7.84 -0.75 -3.86
N LYS A 253 8.64 -1.82 -3.70
CA LYS A 253 8.15 -3.04 -3.08
C LYS A 253 8.07 -2.82 -1.57
N LEU A 254 6.82 -2.66 -1.12
CA LEU A 254 6.28 -2.73 0.24
C LEU A 254 7.33 -2.86 1.35
N PHE A 255 7.61 -1.75 2.02
CA PHE A 255 8.22 -1.77 3.35
C PHE A 255 7.16 -2.25 4.34
N PHE A 256 7.46 -3.24 5.18
CA PHE A 256 6.86 -3.36 6.52
C PHE A 256 7.97 -3.73 7.51
N ILE A 257 7.86 -3.18 8.71
CA ILE A 257 8.70 -3.44 9.90
C ILE A 257 8.47 -4.88 10.39
#